data_AF-A0A2H6KF49-F1
#
_entry.id   AF-A0A2H6KF49-F1
#
_cell.length_a   1.000
_cell.length_b   1.000
_cell.length_c   1.000
_cell.angle_alpha   90.00
_cell.angle_beta   90.00
_cell.angle_gamma   90.00
#
_symmetry.space_group_name_H-M   'P 1'
#
loop_
_entity.id
_entity.type
_entity.pdbx_description
1 polymer ?
#
loop_
_entity_poly.entity_id
_entity_poly.type
_entity_poly.pdbx_seq_one_letter_code
_entity_poly.pdbx_strand_id
1 'polypeptide(L)'
;MNSSVFLIRWPLRLERLCSSTGLANKSCWQRDLGRISCIGYAAAVSGRHYASLPNSCKYTGSGLGTRRHISSETAARSSDAGDSAADNTLYATPGSATVFSDISRMDSLSPRQLRVLLEDAVTARVSDTNFWAKASSCAMSIAPQFKFFDTIRVLECFAAVRLDDRILVQEMVRNLTPQVHRMEPRHYIQTIDVFGRFGRFPEQLFMEVYYGLMRDAEKLYGSEYAELFLCLSRWEIRNPQLLAALCRALCTNISLLRYHELCQVASCARTLEVADTAFFMVLDEWQRKELQMLTLQELLDAAKRLRTQEIKWEPYDEALRKEFVRQTKEVKDAACIDQLADPFDCLNFLRLMDSVSKEFLLALTKWCEDAAHRPPTRSQKRPESHDLVHLYNLVRLVYADGGVNRYSEYNVDSTYLDKAILKFVTSKGGLQLRTPKPIATQYKPNRKYVYLDDPANPGKRRPPLQLAEGDVESVEADEAQKALQLRAESEHISEILDDLVCLYKTIPHTYQEPLPRGIDFKKPKKVSTQSCGKASFRLKPKTFRHKNVPATQTL
;
A
#
# COMPACT_ATOMS: atom_id res chain seq x y z
N MET A 1 51.42 -16.09 -17.81
CA MET A 1 51.40 -15.88 -19.27
C MET A 1 50.21 -16.63 -19.86
N ASN A 2 49.44 -15.92 -20.69
CA ASN A 2 48.33 -16.34 -21.56
C ASN A 2 47.00 -16.73 -20.91
N SER A 3 46.34 -15.68 -20.43
CA SER A 3 44.90 -15.43 -20.52
C SER A 3 44.47 -15.23 -21.99
N SER A 4 43.44 -15.94 -22.45
CA SER A 4 42.44 -15.47 -23.43
C SER A 4 41.65 -16.64 -24.04
N VAL A 5 40.47 -16.97 -23.52
CA VAL A 5 39.27 -17.38 -24.29
C VAL A 5 38.08 -17.27 -23.33
N PHE A 6 37.25 -16.24 -23.44
CA PHE A 6 35.81 -16.27 -23.13
C PHE A 6 35.22 -14.89 -23.48
N LEU A 7 34.84 -14.73 -24.75
CA LEU A 7 33.93 -13.69 -25.23
C LEU A 7 32.75 -14.41 -25.86
N ILE A 8 31.71 -14.67 -25.07
CA ILE A 8 30.41 -15.05 -25.62
C ILE A 8 29.58 -13.77 -25.75
N ARG A 9 29.23 -13.53 -27.01
CA ARG A 9 28.56 -12.37 -27.59
C ARG A 9 27.13 -12.26 -27.05
N TRP A 10 26.77 -11.10 -26.49
CA TRP A 10 25.41 -10.73 -26.10
C TRP A 10 24.58 -10.37 -27.34
N PRO A 11 23.38 -10.94 -27.56
CA PRO A 11 22.43 -10.38 -28.51
C PRO A 11 21.31 -9.67 -27.73
N LEU A 12 21.45 -8.36 -27.55
CA LEU A 12 20.29 -7.49 -27.33
C LEU A 12 19.56 -7.38 -28.68
N ARG A 13 18.57 -8.25 -28.92
CA ARG A 13 17.75 -8.19 -30.13
C ARG A 13 16.55 -7.29 -29.89
N LEU A 14 16.78 -5.97 -29.92
CA LEU A 14 15.75 -4.93 -29.97
C LEU A 14 15.71 -4.34 -31.37
N GLU A 15 15.16 -5.08 -32.33
CA GLU A 15 14.77 -4.55 -33.64
C GLU A 15 13.38 -5.05 -34.00
N ARG A 16 12.39 -4.20 -33.73
CA ARG A 16 11.19 -3.89 -34.54
C ARG A 16 10.16 -3.26 -33.63
N LEU A 17 10.09 -1.93 -33.62
CA LEU A 17 8.87 -1.15 -33.41
C LEU A 17 9.18 0.33 -33.72
N CYS A 18 9.32 0.61 -35.01
CA CYS A 18 9.21 1.96 -35.57
C CYS A 18 8.70 1.82 -37.00
N SER A 19 7.38 1.90 -37.18
CA SER A 19 6.67 2.41 -38.37
C SER A 19 5.21 1.94 -38.34
N SER A 20 4.29 2.85 -38.02
CA SER A 20 3.05 3.11 -38.79
C SER A 20 1.92 3.62 -37.88
N THR A 21 1.78 4.94 -37.81
CA THR A 21 0.49 5.60 -37.68
C THR A 21 0.09 6.07 -39.08
N GLY A 22 -1.06 5.62 -39.61
CA GLY A 22 -1.59 6.12 -40.88
C GLY A 22 -2.67 5.22 -41.51
N LEU A 23 -3.90 5.72 -41.52
CA LEU A 23 -5.13 5.16 -42.11
C LEU A 23 -4.99 4.68 -43.59
N ALA A 24 -5.62 3.55 -43.93
CA ALA A 24 -6.73 3.41 -44.92
C ALA A 24 -6.78 2.06 -45.69
N ASN A 25 -8.01 1.52 -45.77
CA ASN A 25 -8.64 0.74 -46.86
C ASN A 25 -8.21 -0.69 -47.27
N LYS A 26 -9.18 -1.60 -47.04
CA LYS A 26 -9.79 -2.62 -47.94
C LYS A 26 -8.94 -3.28 -49.06
N SER A 27 -8.86 -4.61 -48.96
CA SER A 27 -9.15 -5.67 -49.98
C SER A 27 -8.17 -6.85 -49.78
N CYS A 28 -8.64 -8.00 -49.28
CA CYS A 28 -9.14 -9.15 -50.06
C CYS A 28 -8.13 -9.63 -51.12
N TRP A 29 -7.43 -10.74 -50.86
CA TRP A 29 -7.30 -11.87 -51.78
C TRP A 29 -7.09 -13.18 -51.00
N GLN A 30 -7.63 -14.22 -51.60
CA GLN A 30 -8.06 -15.53 -51.10
C GLN A 30 -6.99 -16.61 -51.39
N ARG A 31 -7.16 -17.80 -50.79
CA ARG A 31 -6.62 -19.16 -51.16
C ARG A 31 -5.33 -19.61 -50.46
N ASP A 32 -5.17 -20.84 -49.93
CA ASP A 32 -5.87 -22.14 -50.04
C ASP A 32 -5.71 -22.92 -48.69
N LEU A 33 -6.78 -23.44 -48.07
CA LEU A 33 -7.32 -24.81 -48.12
C LEU A 33 -6.40 -25.96 -47.64
N GLY A 34 -6.81 -26.56 -46.52
CA GLY A 34 -6.41 -27.89 -46.04
C GLY A 34 -7.39 -28.40 -44.97
N ARG A 35 -8.50 -29.00 -45.41
CA ARG A 35 -9.60 -29.61 -44.62
C ARG A 35 -9.12 -30.81 -43.79
N ILE A 36 -9.66 -30.98 -42.57
CA ILE A 36 -10.27 -32.25 -42.10
C ILE A 36 -11.53 -31.92 -41.25
N SER A 37 -12.57 -32.70 -41.51
CA SER A 37 -13.98 -32.72 -41.04
C SER A 37 -14.17 -32.84 -39.51
N CYS A 38 -15.29 -32.41 -38.91
CA CYS A 38 -16.56 -33.16 -38.86
C CYS A 38 -17.80 -32.29 -38.50
N ILE A 39 -18.91 -32.53 -39.24
CA ILE A 39 -20.31 -32.80 -38.82
C ILE A 39 -20.89 -31.88 -37.70
N GLY A 40 -22.01 -31.16 -37.81
CA GLY A 40 -23.19 -31.25 -38.67
C GLY A 40 -24.48 -31.25 -37.81
N TYR A 41 -25.44 -30.38 -38.17
CA TYR A 41 -26.87 -30.24 -37.76
C TYR A 41 -27.34 -28.98 -37.00
N ALA A 42 -27.98 -28.10 -37.80
CA ALA A 42 -29.33 -27.49 -37.68
C ALA A 42 -29.76 -26.87 -36.33
N ALA A 43 -29.94 -25.55 -36.21
CA ALA A 43 -30.97 -24.64 -36.77
C ALA A 43 -32.24 -24.50 -35.89
N ALA A 44 -32.43 -23.32 -35.29
CA ALA A 44 -33.76 -22.72 -35.08
C ALA A 44 -33.64 -21.19 -34.91
N VAL A 45 -34.54 -20.49 -35.60
CA VAL A 45 -34.63 -19.04 -35.82
C VAL A 45 -35.69 -18.44 -34.88
N SER A 46 -35.44 -17.27 -34.29
CA SER A 46 -36.37 -16.12 -34.28
C SER A 46 -35.77 -14.97 -33.45
N GLY A 47 -35.61 -13.80 -34.04
CA GLY A 47 -36.45 -12.65 -33.71
C GLY A 47 -35.65 -11.50 -33.08
N ARG A 48 -34.88 -10.74 -33.88
CA ARG A 48 -34.23 -9.50 -33.44
C ARG A 48 -35.10 -8.30 -33.79
N HIS A 49 -35.67 -7.67 -32.77
CA HIS A 49 -36.17 -6.30 -32.84
C HIS A 49 -35.00 -5.32 -32.70
N TYR A 50 -34.92 -4.40 -33.66
CA TYR A 50 -34.14 -3.17 -33.56
C TYR A 50 -34.81 -2.23 -32.55
N ALA A 51 -34.05 -1.74 -31.57
CA ALA A 51 -34.36 -0.49 -30.90
C ALA A 51 -33.06 0.20 -30.43
N SER A 52 -32.98 1.46 -30.82
CA SER A 52 -31.96 2.49 -30.64
C SER A 52 -31.33 2.62 -29.25
N LEU A 53 -30.00 2.78 -29.23
CA LEU A 53 -29.22 3.42 -28.18
C LEU A 53 -29.58 4.91 -28.03
N PRO A 54 -29.51 5.44 -26.80
CA PRO A 54 -28.91 6.76 -26.60
C PRO A 54 -27.73 6.72 -25.63
N ASN A 55 -26.75 7.54 -25.99
CA ASN A 55 -25.51 7.80 -25.29
C ASN A 55 -25.70 8.61 -23.98
N SER A 56 -24.67 8.47 -23.15
CA SER A 56 -24.19 9.39 -22.11
C SER A 56 -24.73 9.21 -20.69
N CYS A 57 -23.83 8.78 -19.81
CA CYS A 57 -23.78 9.23 -18.43
C CYS A 57 -22.31 9.31 -17.99
N LYS A 58 -21.88 10.56 -17.73
CA LYS A 58 -20.60 10.91 -17.12
C LYS A 58 -20.73 10.67 -15.60
N TYR A 59 -19.90 9.81 -15.04
CA TYR A 59 -19.73 9.71 -13.59
C TYR A 59 -18.66 10.70 -13.13
N THR A 60 -19.04 11.63 -12.26
CA THR A 60 -18.14 12.52 -11.53
C THR A 60 -17.87 11.89 -10.16
N GLY A 61 -16.60 11.56 -9.90
CA GLY A 61 -16.13 11.07 -8.61
C GLY A 61 -15.73 12.23 -7.71
N SER A 62 -16.44 12.37 -6.59
CA SER A 62 -16.21 13.35 -5.53
C SER A 62 -15.07 12.89 -4.62
N GLY A 63 -13.91 13.55 -4.71
CA GLY A 63 -12.82 13.44 -3.74
C GLY A 63 -12.91 14.56 -2.69
N LEU A 64 -13.16 14.19 -1.44
CA LEU A 64 -13.12 15.08 -0.28
C LEU A 64 -11.67 15.47 0.04
N GLY A 65 -11.28 16.67 -0.39
CA GLY A 65 -10.05 17.35 0.03
C GLY A 65 -10.37 18.49 1.01
N THR A 66 -9.83 18.41 2.21
CA THR A 66 -9.91 19.38 3.30
C THR A 66 -9.34 20.75 2.88
N ARG A 67 -10.22 21.73 2.64
CA ARG A 67 -9.87 23.11 2.29
C ARG A 67 -9.73 23.95 3.57
N ARG A 68 -8.51 24.44 3.85
CA ARG A 68 -8.29 25.50 4.85
C ARG A 68 -8.84 26.82 4.29
N HIS A 69 -9.74 27.44 5.03
CA HIS A 69 -10.14 28.83 4.85
C HIS A 69 -8.98 29.76 5.21
N ILE A 70 -8.59 30.63 4.29
CA ILE A 70 -7.97 31.92 4.61
C ILE A 70 -8.78 32.98 3.89
N SER A 71 -9.26 33.93 4.67
CA SER A 71 -10.18 35.00 4.35
C SER A 71 -9.59 36.00 3.36
N SER A 72 -10.43 36.42 2.43
CA SER A 72 -10.29 37.62 1.61
C SER A 72 -10.45 38.89 2.45
N GLU A 73 -9.61 39.89 2.21
CA GLU A 73 -9.99 41.29 2.39
C GLU A 73 -9.72 42.06 1.09
N THR A 74 -10.80 42.70 0.64
CA THR A 74 -10.92 43.56 -0.54
C THR A 74 -10.48 44.98 -0.24
N ALA A 75 -9.77 45.62 -1.17
CA ALA A 75 -9.86 47.07 -1.34
C ALA A 75 -9.69 47.42 -2.84
N ALA A 76 -10.74 48.01 -3.40
CA ALA A 76 -10.83 48.50 -4.78
C ALA A 76 -10.46 49.99 -4.86
N ARG A 77 -9.88 50.42 -6.00
CA ARG A 77 -10.11 51.70 -6.72
C ARG A 77 -9.21 51.79 -7.97
N SER A 78 -9.83 51.72 -9.16
CA SER A 78 -10.02 52.80 -10.16
C SER A 78 -8.77 53.06 -11.03
N SER A 79 -8.73 52.52 -12.25
CA SER A 79 -9.09 53.16 -13.54
C SER A 79 -7.90 53.86 -14.19
N ASP A 80 -7.35 53.27 -15.26
CA ASP A 80 -7.23 53.94 -16.56
C ASP A 80 -6.75 52.98 -17.65
N ALA A 81 -7.21 53.28 -18.87
CA ALA A 81 -7.17 52.46 -20.07
C ALA A 81 -5.83 52.51 -20.81
N GLY A 82 -5.54 51.47 -21.62
CA GLY A 82 -4.66 51.59 -22.77
C GLY A 82 -3.79 50.37 -23.04
N ASP A 83 -4.12 49.65 -24.11
CA ASP A 83 -3.23 48.87 -24.98
C ASP A 83 -2.34 47.78 -24.38
N SER A 84 -2.79 46.52 -24.49
CA SER A 84 -2.12 45.45 -25.27
C SER A 84 -2.78 44.10 -24.98
N ALA A 85 -3.97 43.89 -25.57
CA ALA A 85 -4.57 42.56 -25.65
C ALA A 85 -3.92 41.79 -26.80
N ALA A 86 -2.74 41.22 -26.53
CA ALA A 86 -2.19 40.12 -27.31
C ALA A 86 -2.15 38.88 -26.40
N ASP A 87 -3.01 37.94 -26.74
CA ASP A 87 -3.24 36.62 -26.13
C ASP A 87 -2.07 36.02 -25.33
N ASN A 88 -2.18 36.10 -24.01
CA ASN A 88 -1.43 35.26 -23.07
C ASN A 88 -2.24 33.98 -22.79
N THR A 89 -2.34 33.12 -23.80
CA THR A 89 -2.92 31.76 -23.70
C THR A 89 -1.92 30.72 -23.15
N LEU A 90 -0.89 31.16 -22.40
CA LEU A 90 0.16 30.29 -21.83
C LEU A 90 -0.16 29.71 -20.45
N TYR A 91 -1.24 30.15 -19.79
CA TYR A 91 -1.50 29.82 -18.38
C TYR A 91 -2.79 29.00 -18.21
N ALA A 92 -2.66 27.69 -18.10
CA ALA A 92 -3.80 26.79 -17.89
C ALA A 92 -4.14 26.58 -16.39
N THR A 93 -3.21 26.84 -15.45
CA THR A 93 -3.44 26.65 -14.00
C THR A 93 -2.61 27.61 -13.14
N PRO A 94 -3.03 27.93 -11.89
CA PRO A 94 -2.25 28.75 -10.96
C PRO A 94 -0.83 28.21 -10.68
N GLY A 95 -0.63 26.89 -10.75
CA GLY A 95 0.69 26.26 -10.60
C GLY A 95 1.60 26.44 -11.82
N SER A 96 1.05 26.68 -13.01
CA SER A 96 1.86 27.01 -14.18
C SER A 96 2.53 28.38 -14.04
N ALA A 97 1.84 29.38 -13.49
CA ALA A 97 2.37 30.74 -13.33
C ALA A 97 3.62 30.81 -12.43
N THR A 98 3.69 29.99 -11.37
CA THR A 98 4.88 29.91 -10.50
C THR A 98 6.06 29.24 -11.22
N VAL A 99 5.82 28.13 -11.93
CA VAL A 99 6.84 27.41 -12.71
C VAL A 99 7.45 28.28 -13.81
N PHE A 100 6.62 29.09 -14.49
CA PHE A 100 7.07 29.99 -15.55
C PHE A 100 7.89 31.20 -15.02
N SER A 101 7.64 31.65 -13.78
CA SER A 101 8.47 32.68 -13.13
C SER A 101 9.87 32.19 -12.76
N ASP A 102 10.03 30.88 -12.58
CA ASP A 102 11.32 30.25 -12.23
C ASP A 102 12.20 29.97 -13.46
N ILE A 103 11.69 30.08 -14.68
CA ILE A 103 12.45 29.83 -15.93
C ILE A 103 13.69 30.69 -16.03
N SER A 104 13.57 31.96 -15.68
CA SER A 104 14.69 32.91 -15.69
C SER A 104 15.76 32.59 -14.63
N ARG A 105 15.41 31.77 -13.62
CA ARG A 105 16.28 31.40 -12.49
C ARG A 105 16.82 29.98 -12.57
N MET A 106 16.40 29.19 -13.56
CA MET A 106 16.79 27.78 -13.70
C MET A 106 18.29 27.55 -13.65
N ASP A 107 19.07 28.45 -14.26
CA ASP A 107 20.53 28.34 -14.37
C ASP A 107 21.25 28.44 -13.00
N SER A 108 20.55 28.93 -11.97
CA SER A 108 21.07 29.07 -10.60
C SER A 108 20.56 28.00 -9.62
N LEU A 109 19.75 27.04 -10.08
CA LEU A 109 19.11 26.06 -9.20
C LEU A 109 20.09 24.96 -8.78
N SER A 110 19.99 24.55 -7.52
CA SER A 110 20.65 23.32 -7.06
C SER A 110 20.00 22.07 -7.67
N PRO A 111 20.71 20.94 -7.76
CA PRO A 111 20.18 19.66 -8.24
C PRO A 111 18.80 19.28 -7.67
N ARG A 112 18.63 19.46 -6.35
CA ARG A 112 17.37 19.18 -5.65
C ARG A 112 16.26 20.15 -6.06
N GLN A 113 16.57 21.44 -6.19
CA GLN A 113 15.59 22.44 -6.59
C GLN A 113 15.15 22.22 -8.04
N LEU A 114 16.08 21.87 -8.93
CA LEU A 114 15.74 21.53 -10.31
C LEU A 114 14.82 20.31 -10.35
N ARG A 115 15.12 19.24 -9.61
CA ARG A 115 14.23 18.08 -9.51
C ARG A 115 12.80 18.46 -9.08
N VAL A 116 12.67 19.23 -8.00
CA VAL A 116 11.35 19.65 -7.50
C VAL A 116 10.60 20.49 -8.54
N LEU A 117 11.29 21.43 -9.20
CA LEU A 117 10.71 22.23 -10.27
C LEU A 117 10.16 21.35 -11.42
N LEU A 118 10.90 20.30 -11.81
CA LEU A 118 10.46 19.38 -12.87
C LEU A 118 9.29 18.51 -12.41
N GLU A 119 9.28 18.03 -11.17
CA GLU A 119 8.16 17.29 -10.59
C GLU A 119 6.89 18.15 -10.54
N ASP A 120 7.02 19.42 -10.14
CA ASP A 120 5.93 20.39 -10.14
C ASP A 120 5.45 20.71 -11.56
N ALA A 121 6.37 20.84 -12.53
CA ALA A 121 6.03 21.07 -13.94
C ALA A 121 5.26 19.89 -14.55
N VAL A 122 5.63 18.65 -14.23
CA VAL A 122 4.88 17.44 -14.63
C VAL A 122 3.49 17.44 -14.01
N THR A 123 3.40 17.74 -12.71
CA THR A 123 2.12 17.78 -11.98
C THR A 123 1.19 18.87 -12.54
N ALA A 124 1.75 20.04 -12.87
CA ALA A 124 1.04 21.15 -13.51
C ALA A 124 0.77 20.92 -15.01
N ARG A 125 1.24 19.81 -15.59
CA ARG A 125 1.11 19.42 -17.01
C ARG A 125 1.64 20.50 -17.97
N VAL A 126 2.79 21.07 -17.64
CA VAL A 126 3.46 22.07 -18.50
C VAL A 126 3.95 21.40 -19.78
N SER A 127 3.44 21.83 -20.93
CA SER A 127 3.80 21.31 -22.26
C SER A 127 4.71 22.24 -23.06
N ASP A 128 5.22 23.32 -22.47
CA ASP A 128 6.05 24.30 -23.19
C ASP A 128 7.42 23.71 -23.56
N THR A 129 7.68 23.61 -24.86
CA THR A 129 8.94 23.11 -25.41
C THR A 129 10.14 23.94 -24.96
N ASN A 130 9.98 25.27 -24.79
CA ASN A 130 11.08 26.14 -24.41
C ASN A 130 11.50 25.91 -22.96
N PHE A 131 10.52 25.75 -22.06
CA PHE A 131 10.76 25.34 -20.68
C PHE A 131 11.57 24.05 -20.63
N TRP A 132 11.12 23.01 -21.33
CA TRP A 132 11.76 21.70 -21.27
C TRP A 132 13.13 21.66 -21.97
N ALA A 133 13.33 22.44 -23.03
CA ALA A 133 14.63 22.60 -23.66
C ALA A 133 15.63 23.28 -22.70
N LYS A 134 15.19 24.33 -22.01
CA LYS A 134 16.01 24.99 -20.97
C LYS A 134 16.28 24.05 -19.79
N ALA A 135 15.28 23.29 -19.36
CA ALA A 135 15.41 22.26 -18.33
C ALA A 135 16.45 21.21 -18.70
N SER A 136 16.44 20.73 -19.96
CA SER A 136 17.42 19.76 -20.44
C SER A 136 18.84 20.35 -20.39
N SER A 137 19.02 21.57 -20.90
CA SER A 137 20.32 22.24 -20.89
C SER A 137 20.87 22.46 -19.47
N CYS A 138 20.01 22.90 -18.55
CA CYS A 138 20.36 23.08 -17.14
C CYS A 138 20.66 21.74 -16.46
N ALA A 139 19.84 20.71 -16.71
CA ALA A 139 20.06 19.38 -16.15
C ALA A 139 21.40 18.79 -16.61
N MET A 140 21.78 19.00 -17.87
CA MET A 140 23.10 18.58 -18.39
C MET A 140 24.26 19.33 -17.73
N SER A 141 24.13 20.65 -17.52
CA SER A 141 25.23 21.44 -16.93
C SER A 141 25.49 21.07 -15.46
N ILE A 142 24.44 20.74 -14.71
CA ILE A 142 24.56 20.31 -13.30
C ILE A 142 24.63 18.79 -13.13
N ALA A 143 24.66 18.02 -14.23
CA ALA A 143 24.60 16.56 -14.21
C ALA A 143 25.63 15.90 -13.28
N PRO A 144 26.92 16.33 -13.24
CA PRO A 144 27.93 15.73 -12.36
C PRO A 144 27.65 15.91 -10.86
N GLN A 145 26.76 16.85 -10.49
CA GLN A 145 26.39 17.12 -9.10
C GLN A 145 25.18 16.28 -8.66
N PHE A 146 24.49 15.60 -9.59
CA PHE A 146 23.36 14.77 -9.24
C PHE A 146 23.79 13.51 -8.48
N LYS A 147 23.05 13.24 -7.40
CA LYS A 147 23.00 11.91 -6.80
C LYS A 147 22.16 11.00 -7.68
N PHE A 148 22.40 9.69 -7.60
CA PHE A 148 21.69 8.69 -8.39
C PHE A 148 20.17 8.82 -8.37
N PHE A 149 19.57 9.07 -7.19
CA PHE A 149 18.10 9.21 -7.07
C PHE A 149 17.59 10.50 -7.71
N ASP A 150 18.37 11.59 -7.69
CA ASP A 150 17.99 12.82 -8.37
C ASP A 150 18.05 12.62 -9.89
N THR A 151 19.08 11.94 -10.40
CA THR A 151 19.19 11.57 -11.82
C THR A 151 18.00 10.73 -12.29
N ILE A 152 17.63 9.68 -11.54
CA ILE A 152 16.48 8.81 -11.90
C ILE A 152 15.18 9.62 -11.95
N ARG A 153 14.95 10.50 -10.97
CA ARG A 153 13.73 11.32 -10.89
C ARG A 153 13.65 12.38 -11.98
N VAL A 154 14.77 13.02 -12.31
CA VAL A 154 14.84 13.96 -13.44
C VAL A 154 14.48 13.21 -14.73
N LEU A 155 15.11 12.06 -14.99
CA LEU A 155 14.80 11.23 -16.16
C LEU A 155 13.33 10.76 -16.17
N GLU A 156 12.76 10.43 -15.00
CA GLU A 156 11.34 10.08 -14.89
C GLU A 156 10.42 11.23 -15.29
N CYS A 157 10.77 12.48 -14.96
CA CYS A 157 10.01 13.66 -15.38
C CYS A 157 10.03 13.82 -16.90
N PHE A 158 11.20 13.71 -17.54
CA PHE A 158 11.32 13.76 -19.00
C PHE A 158 10.58 12.60 -19.68
N ALA A 159 10.62 11.39 -19.10
CA ALA A 159 9.85 10.24 -19.59
C ALA A 159 8.34 10.46 -19.46
N ALA A 160 7.86 11.09 -18.38
CA ALA A 160 6.45 11.37 -18.16
C ALA A 160 5.88 12.35 -19.20
N VAL A 161 6.66 13.34 -19.63
CA VAL A 161 6.28 14.30 -20.69
C VAL A 161 6.57 13.74 -22.10
N ARG A 162 7.13 12.53 -22.21
CA ARG A 162 7.49 11.86 -23.47
C ARG A 162 8.49 12.66 -24.31
N LEU A 163 9.42 13.34 -23.65
CA LEU A 163 10.50 14.08 -24.30
C LEU A 163 11.75 13.20 -24.42
N ASP A 164 12.04 12.75 -25.63
CA ASP A 164 13.21 11.92 -25.92
C ASP A 164 14.41 12.76 -26.35
N ASP A 165 15.10 13.35 -25.35
CA ASP A 165 16.39 14.01 -25.57
C ASP A 165 17.54 13.00 -25.41
N ARG A 166 18.14 12.60 -26.54
CA ARG A 166 19.21 11.61 -26.57
C ARG A 166 20.47 12.06 -25.83
N ILE A 167 20.78 13.35 -25.90
CA ILE A 167 22.01 13.91 -25.34
C ILE A 167 21.89 13.95 -23.82
N LEU A 168 20.74 14.41 -23.34
CA LEU A 168 20.41 14.39 -21.91
C LEU A 168 20.50 12.97 -21.34
N VAL A 169 19.87 11.99 -21.99
CA VAL A 169 19.88 10.60 -21.53
C VAL A 169 21.32 10.07 -21.49
N GLN A 170 22.14 10.33 -22.51
CA GLN A 170 23.53 9.88 -22.54
C GLN A 170 24.38 10.50 -21.42
N GLU A 171 24.19 11.79 -21.13
CA GLU A 171 24.93 12.47 -20.07
C GLU A 171 24.50 11.97 -18.67
N MET A 172 23.20 11.76 -18.47
CA MET A 172 22.68 11.16 -17.25
C MET A 172 23.21 9.73 -17.04
N VAL A 173 23.33 8.93 -18.10
CA VAL A 173 23.94 7.59 -18.03
C VAL A 173 25.38 7.65 -17.59
N ARG A 174 26.19 8.57 -18.12
CA ARG A 174 27.59 8.75 -17.70
C ARG A 174 27.72 9.06 -16.21
N ASN A 175 26.81 9.88 -15.67
CA ASN A 175 26.79 10.19 -14.25
C ASN A 175 26.22 9.04 -13.38
N LEU A 176 25.25 8.29 -13.89
CA LEU A 176 24.54 7.26 -13.14
C LEU A 176 25.35 5.97 -12.97
N THR A 177 26.02 5.51 -14.04
CA THR A 177 26.81 4.27 -14.06
C THR A 177 27.79 4.12 -12.89
N PRO A 178 28.64 5.11 -12.55
CA PRO A 178 29.56 4.97 -11.41
C PRO A 178 28.85 4.93 -10.05
N GLN A 179 27.57 5.35 -9.95
CA GLN A 179 26.81 5.41 -8.71
C GLN A 179 25.92 4.17 -8.47
N VAL A 180 25.85 3.23 -9.41
CA VAL A 180 24.98 2.02 -9.34
C VAL A 180 25.24 1.17 -8.10
N HIS A 181 26.49 1.09 -7.63
CA HIS A 181 26.87 0.35 -6.44
C HIS A 181 26.23 0.87 -5.13
N ARG A 182 25.73 2.12 -5.13
CA ARG A 182 25.07 2.77 -3.98
C ARG A 182 23.54 2.62 -4.00
N MET A 183 22.99 2.03 -5.06
CA MET A 183 21.55 1.89 -5.23
C MET A 183 21.01 0.74 -4.39
N GLU A 184 19.82 0.96 -3.84
CA GLU A 184 19.00 -0.10 -3.24
C GLU A 184 18.11 -0.77 -4.31
N PRO A 185 17.56 -1.98 -4.05
CA PRO A 185 16.79 -2.73 -5.05
C PRO A 185 15.66 -1.96 -5.73
N ARG A 186 14.94 -1.11 -4.99
CA ARG A 186 13.89 -0.24 -5.54
C ARG A 186 14.40 0.70 -6.63
N HIS A 187 15.61 1.20 -6.48
CA HIS A 187 16.22 2.11 -7.45
C HIS A 187 16.63 1.38 -8.72
N TYR A 188 16.99 0.08 -8.64
CA TYR A 188 17.19 -0.74 -9.83
C TYR A 188 15.90 -0.90 -10.63
N ILE A 189 14.79 -1.21 -9.96
CA ILE A 189 13.47 -1.33 -10.61
C ILE A 189 13.08 0.00 -11.27
N GLN A 190 13.23 1.12 -10.55
CA GLN A 190 12.96 2.46 -11.10
C GLN A 190 13.86 2.78 -12.31
N THR A 191 15.14 2.43 -12.24
CA THR A 191 16.08 2.63 -13.36
C THR A 191 15.62 1.84 -14.58
N ILE A 192 15.28 0.55 -14.42
CA ILE A 192 14.76 -0.27 -15.52
C ILE A 192 13.50 0.36 -16.12
N ASP A 193 12.55 0.78 -15.28
CA ASP A 193 11.28 1.34 -15.75
C ASP A 193 11.46 2.65 -16.52
N VAL A 194 12.28 3.57 -15.99
CA VAL A 194 12.52 4.88 -16.62
C VAL A 194 13.18 4.70 -17.99
N PHE A 195 14.23 3.90 -18.09
CA PHE A 195 14.93 3.64 -19.35
C PHE A 195 14.08 2.80 -20.32
N GLY A 196 13.21 1.93 -19.81
CA GLY A 196 12.17 1.26 -20.57
C GLY A 196 11.23 2.25 -21.27
N ARG A 197 10.78 3.29 -20.57
CA ARG A 197 9.93 4.36 -21.16
C ARG A 197 10.62 5.13 -22.29
N PHE A 198 11.94 5.27 -22.23
CA PHE A 198 12.74 5.84 -23.32
C PHE A 198 13.01 4.83 -24.46
N GLY A 199 12.72 3.55 -24.26
CA GLY A 199 13.00 2.48 -25.22
C GLY A 199 14.50 2.24 -25.42
N ARG A 200 15.34 2.60 -24.44
CA ARG A 200 16.81 2.48 -24.56
C ARG A 200 17.40 1.86 -23.32
N PHE A 201 18.27 0.87 -23.53
CA PHE A 201 18.98 0.17 -22.47
C PHE A 201 20.50 0.29 -22.71
N PRO A 202 21.16 1.35 -22.20
CA PRO A 202 22.60 1.52 -22.34
C PRO A 202 23.37 0.37 -21.69
N GLU A 203 24.16 -0.36 -22.50
CA GLU A 203 24.77 -1.63 -22.11
C GLU A 203 25.61 -1.54 -20.82
N GLN A 204 26.51 -0.54 -20.74
CA GLN A 204 27.38 -0.36 -19.57
C GLN A 204 26.60 -0.15 -18.26
N LEU A 205 25.53 0.66 -18.31
CA LEU A 205 24.69 0.90 -17.14
C LEU A 205 23.93 -0.37 -16.75
N PHE A 206 23.31 -1.04 -17.73
CA PHE A 206 22.46 -2.19 -17.46
C PHE A 206 23.23 -3.44 -17.06
N MET A 207 24.49 -3.58 -17.49
CA MET A 207 25.39 -4.60 -16.95
C MET A 207 25.57 -4.43 -15.44
N GLU A 208 25.93 -3.22 -14.97
CA GLU A 208 26.09 -2.93 -13.55
C GLU A 208 24.77 -3.08 -12.77
N VAL A 209 23.65 -2.62 -13.34
CA VAL A 209 22.33 -2.75 -12.71
C VAL A 209 21.92 -4.22 -12.56
N TYR A 210 22.14 -5.05 -13.58
CA TYR A 210 21.83 -6.48 -13.51
C TYR A 210 22.74 -7.22 -12.52
N TYR A 211 24.04 -6.90 -12.48
CA TYR A 211 24.92 -7.47 -11.46
C TYR A 211 24.53 -7.04 -10.04
N GLY A 212 24.17 -5.77 -9.85
CA GLY A 212 23.64 -5.26 -8.58
C GLY A 212 22.36 -6.00 -8.16
N LEU A 213 21.41 -6.16 -9.07
CA LEU A 213 20.18 -6.93 -8.85
C LEU A 213 20.45 -8.39 -8.51
N MET A 214 21.36 -9.05 -9.22
CA MET A 214 21.72 -10.45 -8.94
C MET A 214 22.37 -10.61 -7.57
N ARG A 215 23.22 -9.64 -7.17
CA ARG A 215 23.87 -9.64 -5.85
C ARG A 215 22.88 -9.41 -4.71
N ASP A 216 21.94 -8.48 -4.90
CA ASP A 216 20.97 -8.11 -3.88
C ASP A 216 19.64 -8.88 -4.00
N ALA A 217 19.58 -9.88 -4.88
CA ALA A 217 18.39 -10.67 -5.17
C ALA A 217 17.79 -11.33 -3.92
N GLU A 218 18.61 -11.82 -2.99
CA GLU A 218 18.15 -12.46 -1.76
C GLU A 218 17.62 -11.46 -0.71
N LYS A 219 17.89 -10.16 -0.87
CA LYS A 219 17.47 -9.10 0.05
C LYS A 219 16.16 -8.43 -0.37
N LEU A 220 15.61 -8.80 -1.53
CA LEU A 220 14.37 -8.27 -2.07
C LEU A 220 13.19 -8.62 -1.15
N TYR A 221 12.32 -7.63 -0.90
CA TYR A 221 11.03 -7.88 -0.25
C TYR A 221 10.03 -8.52 -1.23
N GLY A 222 8.99 -9.19 -0.71
CA GLY A 222 7.96 -9.85 -1.54
C GLY A 222 7.31 -8.92 -2.58
N SER A 223 6.97 -7.69 -2.16
CA SER A 223 6.43 -6.66 -3.07
C SER A 223 7.43 -6.23 -4.15
N GLU A 224 8.72 -6.19 -3.82
CA GLU A 224 9.78 -5.80 -4.77
C GLU A 224 10.03 -6.88 -5.81
N TYR A 225 9.91 -8.16 -5.46
CA TYR A 225 9.91 -9.24 -6.45
C TYR A 225 8.75 -9.07 -7.44
N ALA A 226 7.53 -8.84 -6.95
CA ALA A 226 6.36 -8.65 -7.83
C ALA A 226 6.54 -7.44 -8.76
N GLU A 227 7.02 -6.31 -8.24
CA GLU A 227 7.32 -5.12 -9.04
C GLU A 227 8.44 -5.35 -10.06
N LEU A 228 9.52 -6.04 -9.67
CA LEU A 228 10.65 -6.33 -10.55
C LEU A 228 10.23 -7.26 -11.69
N PHE A 229 9.54 -8.37 -11.41
CA PHE A 229 9.07 -9.29 -12.44
C PHE A 229 8.05 -8.62 -13.37
N LEU A 230 7.17 -7.77 -12.84
CA LEU A 230 6.28 -6.95 -13.67
C LEU A 230 7.07 -6.01 -14.57
N CYS A 231 8.07 -5.32 -14.03
CA CYS A 231 8.91 -4.39 -14.78
C CYS A 231 9.66 -5.11 -15.91
N LEU A 232 10.30 -6.25 -15.61
CA LEU A 232 10.98 -7.07 -16.60
C LEU A 232 10.01 -7.58 -17.68
N SER A 233 8.83 -8.04 -17.29
CA SER A 233 7.80 -8.51 -18.23
C SER A 233 7.26 -7.39 -19.10
N ARG A 234 7.03 -6.20 -18.53
CA ARG A 234 6.51 -5.02 -19.25
C ARG A 234 7.46 -4.55 -20.34
N TRP A 235 8.77 -4.61 -20.06
CA TRP A 235 9.81 -4.19 -20.99
C TRP A 235 10.46 -5.35 -21.77
N GLU A 236 9.88 -6.55 -21.68
CA GLU A 236 10.34 -7.78 -22.36
C GLU A 236 11.83 -8.11 -22.15
N ILE A 237 12.35 -7.84 -20.95
CA ILE A 237 13.75 -8.07 -20.61
C ILE A 237 13.96 -9.55 -20.27
N ARG A 238 14.43 -10.32 -21.25
CA ARG A 238 14.59 -11.78 -21.18
C ARG A 238 16.02 -12.25 -20.89
N ASN A 239 16.74 -11.57 -19.99
CA ASN A 239 18.11 -11.98 -19.66
C ASN A 239 18.11 -13.30 -18.86
N PRO A 240 18.61 -14.43 -19.41
CA PRO A 240 18.49 -15.74 -18.78
C PRO A 240 19.28 -15.85 -17.48
N GLN A 241 20.42 -15.16 -17.36
CA GLN A 241 21.24 -15.21 -16.15
C GLN A 241 20.59 -14.45 -14.99
N LEU A 242 20.03 -13.27 -15.29
CA LEU A 242 19.28 -12.48 -14.33
C LEU A 242 18.04 -13.24 -13.86
N LEU A 243 17.25 -13.76 -14.79
CA LEU A 243 16.03 -14.52 -14.47
C LEU A 243 16.37 -15.78 -13.66
N ALA A 244 17.40 -16.53 -14.02
CA ALA A 244 17.81 -17.71 -13.25
C ALA A 244 18.30 -17.36 -11.84
N ALA A 245 18.94 -16.21 -11.63
CA ALA A 245 19.33 -15.75 -10.29
C ALA A 245 18.10 -15.31 -9.47
N LEU A 246 17.20 -14.53 -10.06
CA LEU A 246 15.98 -14.07 -9.40
C LEU A 246 15.04 -15.23 -9.06
N CYS A 247 14.84 -16.19 -9.96
CA CYS A 247 14.02 -17.37 -9.70
C CYS A 247 14.59 -18.22 -8.54
N ARG A 248 15.91 -18.40 -8.48
CA ARG A 248 16.56 -19.12 -7.37
C ARG A 248 16.38 -18.38 -6.03
N ALA A 249 16.63 -17.08 -6.00
CA ALA A 249 16.44 -16.27 -4.80
C ALA A 249 14.97 -16.18 -4.37
N LEU A 250 14.04 -16.17 -5.32
CA LEU A 250 12.61 -16.19 -5.01
C LEU A 250 12.19 -17.53 -4.40
N CYS A 251 12.71 -18.66 -4.88
CA CYS A 251 12.42 -19.97 -4.29
C CYS A 251 12.89 -20.07 -2.83
N THR A 252 14.02 -19.46 -2.47
CA THR A 252 14.48 -19.44 -1.06
C THR A 252 13.62 -18.52 -0.20
N ASN A 253 13.15 -17.41 -0.77
CA ASN A 253 12.37 -16.38 -0.07
C ASN A 253 10.86 -16.45 -0.36
N ILE A 254 10.34 -17.57 -0.84
CA ILE A 254 8.95 -17.67 -1.35
C ILE A 254 7.91 -17.32 -0.29
N SER A 255 8.23 -17.56 0.98
CA SER A 255 7.38 -17.23 2.13
C SER A 255 7.15 -15.74 2.37
N LEU A 256 7.95 -14.87 1.74
CA LEU A 256 7.77 -13.42 1.82
C LEU A 256 6.67 -12.91 0.89
N LEU A 257 6.33 -13.68 -0.16
CA LEU A 257 5.30 -13.28 -1.12
C LEU A 257 3.92 -13.63 -0.59
N ARG A 258 2.99 -12.68 -0.73
CA ARG A 258 1.56 -12.92 -0.52
C ARG A 258 0.97 -13.57 -1.78
N TYR A 259 -0.17 -14.24 -1.62
CA TYR A 259 -0.88 -14.93 -2.70
C TYR A 259 -0.96 -14.15 -4.02
N HIS A 260 -1.43 -12.89 -3.97
CA HIS A 260 -1.60 -12.03 -5.14
C HIS A 260 -0.27 -11.60 -5.79
N GLU A 261 0.81 -11.46 -5.02
CA GLU A 261 2.15 -11.15 -5.53
C GLU A 261 2.73 -12.35 -6.26
N LEU A 262 2.58 -13.56 -5.68
CA LEU A 262 3.04 -14.79 -6.32
C LEU A 262 2.28 -15.07 -7.63
N CYS A 263 0.98 -14.78 -7.67
CA CYS A 263 0.17 -14.89 -8.88
C CYS A 263 0.69 -14.00 -10.01
N GLN A 264 1.04 -12.75 -9.68
CA GLN A 264 1.63 -11.81 -10.62
C GLN A 264 3.00 -12.29 -11.10
N VAL A 265 3.89 -12.71 -10.18
CA VAL A 265 5.22 -13.24 -10.53
C VAL A 265 5.10 -14.47 -11.43
N ALA A 266 4.23 -15.42 -11.10
CA ALA A 266 4.05 -16.64 -11.89
C ALA A 266 3.55 -16.35 -13.31
N SER A 267 2.73 -15.31 -13.48
CA SER A 267 2.29 -14.86 -14.80
C SER A 267 3.43 -14.16 -15.56
N CYS A 268 4.14 -13.23 -14.91
CA CYS A 268 5.27 -12.52 -15.50
C CYS A 268 6.41 -13.47 -15.92
N ALA A 269 6.74 -14.46 -15.09
CA ALA A 269 7.76 -15.46 -15.39
C ALA A 269 7.41 -16.30 -16.63
N ARG A 270 6.12 -16.59 -16.85
CA ARG A 270 5.65 -17.29 -18.07
C ARG A 270 5.70 -16.38 -19.29
N THR A 271 5.31 -15.11 -19.18
CA THR A 271 5.46 -14.11 -20.25
C THR A 271 6.92 -13.92 -20.67
N LEU A 272 7.84 -14.02 -19.71
CA LEU A 272 9.28 -13.97 -19.93
C LEU A 272 9.89 -15.29 -20.42
N GLU A 273 9.07 -16.33 -20.63
CA GLU A 273 9.47 -17.65 -21.13
C GLU A 273 10.54 -18.34 -20.26
N VAL A 274 10.42 -18.21 -18.93
CA VAL A 274 11.28 -18.96 -18.01
C VAL A 274 11.05 -20.46 -18.22
N ALA A 275 12.10 -21.21 -18.58
CA ALA A 275 12.01 -22.63 -18.92
C ALA A 275 12.08 -23.59 -17.72
N ASP A 276 12.37 -23.07 -16.52
CA ASP A 276 12.57 -23.90 -15.33
C ASP A 276 11.25 -24.48 -14.81
N THR A 277 11.03 -25.77 -15.06
CA THR A 277 9.83 -26.48 -14.61
C THR A 277 9.83 -26.70 -13.10
N ALA A 278 11.00 -26.89 -12.48
CA ALA A 278 11.11 -27.07 -11.04
C ALA A 278 10.72 -25.79 -10.29
N PHE A 279 11.09 -24.63 -10.84
CA PHE A 279 10.64 -23.32 -10.34
C PHE A 279 9.11 -23.26 -10.25
N PHE A 280 8.39 -23.57 -11.34
CA PHE A 280 6.92 -23.53 -11.32
C PHE A 280 6.29 -24.56 -10.39
N MET A 281 6.89 -25.75 -10.23
CA MET A 281 6.40 -26.73 -9.27
C MET A 281 6.47 -26.20 -7.82
N VAL A 282 7.54 -25.49 -7.47
CA VAL A 282 7.67 -24.84 -6.15
C VAL A 282 6.60 -23.77 -5.97
N LEU A 283 6.35 -22.94 -7.00
CA LEU A 283 5.30 -21.92 -6.95
C LEU A 283 3.92 -22.56 -6.76
N ASP A 284 3.59 -23.57 -7.56
CA ASP A 284 2.30 -24.26 -7.52
C ASP A 284 2.07 -24.93 -6.15
N GLU A 285 3.11 -25.53 -5.56
CA GLU A 285 3.02 -26.14 -4.25
C GLU A 285 2.83 -25.11 -3.14
N TRP A 286 3.60 -24.02 -3.17
CA TRP A 286 3.44 -22.95 -2.18
C TRP A 286 2.07 -22.31 -2.28
N GLN A 287 1.61 -22.00 -3.49
CA GLN A 287 0.34 -21.32 -3.70
C GLN A 287 -0.85 -22.16 -3.23
N ARG A 288 -0.79 -23.47 -3.44
CA ARG A 288 -1.78 -24.42 -2.89
C ARG A 288 -1.74 -24.49 -1.36
N LYS A 289 -0.56 -24.45 -0.75
CA LYS A 289 -0.42 -24.44 0.73
C LYS A 289 -0.96 -23.14 1.32
N GLU A 290 -0.57 -21.99 0.76
CA GLU A 290 -1.05 -20.68 1.21
C GLU A 290 -2.57 -20.62 1.10
N LEU A 291 -3.15 -21.04 -0.03
CA LEU A 291 -4.59 -21.04 -0.26
C LEU A 291 -5.39 -21.76 0.83
N GLN A 292 -4.88 -22.88 1.35
CA GLN A 292 -5.53 -23.66 2.41
C GLN A 292 -5.44 -23.00 3.80
N MET A 293 -4.49 -22.10 3.99
CA MET A 293 -4.26 -21.40 5.26
C MET A 293 -4.93 -20.04 5.33
N LEU A 294 -5.33 -19.46 4.18
CA LEU A 294 -5.95 -18.14 4.14
C LEU A 294 -7.33 -18.14 4.82
N THR A 295 -7.53 -17.14 5.66
CA THR A 295 -8.84 -16.85 6.26
C THR A 295 -9.80 -16.25 5.24
N LEU A 296 -11.10 -16.28 5.51
CA LEU A 296 -12.12 -15.72 4.63
C LEU A 296 -11.87 -14.22 4.30
N GLN A 297 -11.37 -13.44 5.26
CA GLN A 297 -11.01 -12.04 5.04
C GLN A 297 -9.80 -11.91 4.10
N GLU A 298 -8.75 -12.72 4.30
CA GLU A 298 -7.57 -12.66 3.45
C GLU A 298 -7.86 -13.13 2.01
N LEU A 299 -8.76 -14.11 1.84
CA LEU A 299 -9.26 -14.52 0.52
C LEU A 299 -9.99 -13.37 -0.18
N LEU A 300 -10.86 -12.66 0.53
CA LEU A 300 -11.56 -11.48 0.01
C LEU A 300 -10.56 -10.39 -0.42
N ASP A 301 -9.58 -10.10 0.43
CA ASP A 301 -8.56 -9.08 0.14
C ASP A 301 -7.68 -9.48 -1.05
N ALA A 302 -7.26 -10.74 -1.14
CA ALA A 302 -6.52 -11.27 -2.28
C ALA A 302 -7.35 -11.19 -3.57
N ALA A 303 -8.62 -11.58 -3.54
CA ALA A 303 -9.50 -11.55 -4.72
C ALA A 303 -9.74 -10.12 -5.21
N LYS A 304 -9.90 -9.15 -4.29
CA LYS A 304 -10.00 -7.73 -4.63
C LYS A 304 -8.72 -7.21 -5.28
N ARG A 305 -7.55 -7.58 -4.74
CA ARG A 305 -6.26 -7.19 -5.31
C ARG A 305 -6.03 -7.78 -6.69
N LEU A 306 -6.29 -9.08 -6.88
CA LEU A 306 -6.17 -9.73 -8.19
C LEU A 306 -7.07 -9.07 -9.25
N ARG A 307 -8.28 -8.61 -8.87
CA ARG A 307 -9.17 -7.88 -9.79
C ARG A 307 -8.60 -6.54 -10.27
N THR A 308 -7.74 -5.91 -9.47
CA THR A 308 -7.09 -4.62 -9.81
C THR A 308 -5.74 -4.77 -10.52
N GLN A 309 -5.16 -5.97 -10.54
CA GLN A 309 -3.86 -6.21 -11.16
C GLN A 309 -3.95 -6.23 -12.68
N GLU A 310 -2.92 -5.70 -13.34
CA GLU A 310 -2.80 -5.70 -14.81
C GLU A 310 -2.54 -7.10 -15.37
N ILE A 311 -1.72 -7.89 -14.66
CA ILE A 311 -1.25 -9.21 -15.08
C ILE A 311 -1.50 -10.19 -13.94
N LYS A 312 -2.23 -11.27 -14.24
CA LYS A 312 -2.52 -12.35 -13.29
C LYS A 312 -2.40 -13.71 -13.98
N TRP A 313 -2.19 -14.76 -13.18
CA TRP A 313 -2.17 -16.12 -13.68
C TRP A 313 -3.55 -16.76 -13.48
N GLU A 314 -4.28 -16.98 -14.58
CA GLU A 314 -5.67 -17.45 -14.57
C GLU A 314 -5.91 -18.69 -13.70
N PRO A 315 -5.07 -19.74 -13.72
CA PRO A 315 -5.26 -20.90 -12.84
C PRO A 315 -5.24 -20.57 -11.35
N TYR A 316 -4.42 -19.62 -10.91
CA TYR A 316 -4.36 -19.22 -9.50
C TYR A 316 -5.52 -18.31 -9.11
N ASP A 317 -5.96 -17.44 -10.03
CA ASP A 317 -7.17 -16.63 -9.82
C ASP A 317 -8.40 -17.54 -9.68
N GLU A 318 -8.52 -18.54 -10.55
CA GLU A 318 -9.60 -19.51 -10.49
C GLU A 318 -9.57 -20.36 -9.22
N ALA A 319 -8.38 -20.81 -8.80
CA ALA A 319 -8.22 -21.56 -7.55
C ALA A 319 -8.63 -20.71 -6.33
N LEU A 320 -8.22 -19.44 -6.28
CA LEU A 320 -8.61 -18.50 -5.23
C LEU A 320 -10.11 -18.31 -5.19
N ARG A 321 -10.73 -18.08 -6.35
CA ARG A 321 -12.18 -17.91 -6.47
C ARG A 321 -12.94 -19.14 -5.99
N LYS A 322 -12.53 -20.33 -6.41
CA LYS A 322 -13.16 -21.59 -5.99
C LYS A 322 -13.07 -21.79 -4.49
N GLU A 323 -11.91 -21.53 -3.90
CA GLU A 323 -11.71 -21.65 -2.47
C GLU A 323 -12.53 -20.62 -1.70
N PHE A 324 -12.56 -19.37 -2.15
CA PHE A 324 -13.37 -18.31 -1.55
C PHE A 324 -14.87 -18.69 -1.54
N VAL A 325 -15.41 -19.16 -2.67
CA VAL A 325 -16.81 -19.62 -2.76
C VAL A 325 -17.05 -20.89 -1.94
N ARG A 326 -16.05 -21.77 -1.80
CA ARG A 326 -16.14 -22.96 -0.94
C ARG A 326 -16.27 -22.55 0.53
N GLN A 327 -15.39 -21.67 1.01
CA GLN A 327 -15.40 -21.21 2.40
C GLN A 327 -16.70 -20.46 2.73
N THR A 328 -17.26 -19.66 1.81
CA THR A 328 -18.54 -18.97 2.04
C THR A 328 -19.72 -19.92 2.16
N LYS A 329 -19.68 -21.10 1.54
CA LYS A 329 -20.70 -22.16 1.71
C LYS A 329 -20.53 -22.94 3.01
N GLU A 330 -19.35 -22.93 3.62
CA GLU A 330 -19.06 -23.63 4.88
C GLU A 330 -19.27 -22.77 6.13
N VAL A 331 -19.64 -21.50 5.96
CA VAL A 331 -19.98 -20.59 7.06
C VAL A 331 -21.28 -21.04 7.73
N LYS A 332 -21.21 -21.46 8.99
CA LYS A 332 -22.38 -21.92 9.77
C LYS A 332 -22.91 -20.88 10.77
N ASP A 333 -22.00 -20.09 11.33
CA ASP A 333 -22.26 -19.27 12.52
C ASP A 333 -21.84 -17.81 12.34
N ALA A 334 -22.43 -16.95 13.19
CA ALA A 334 -22.11 -15.52 13.26
C ALA A 334 -20.63 -15.25 13.57
N ALA A 335 -19.96 -16.15 14.31
CA ALA A 335 -18.55 -16.02 14.66
C ALA A 335 -17.62 -16.02 13.43
N CYS A 336 -17.95 -16.79 12.39
CA CYS A 336 -17.19 -16.82 11.15
C CYS A 336 -17.32 -15.49 10.38
N ILE A 337 -18.52 -14.90 10.39
CA ILE A 337 -18.76 -13.57 9.79
C ILE A 337 -18.04 -12.46 10.56
N ASP A 338 -17.92 -12.59 11.88
CA ASP A 338 -17.25 -11.58 12.72
C ASP A 338 -15.73 -11.47 12.45
N GLN A 339 -15.13 -12.45 11.77
CA GLN A 339 -13.75 -12.40 11.29
C GLN A 339 -13.57 -11.36 10.17
N LEU A 340 -14.60 -11.15 9.34
CA LEU A 340 -14.58 -10.18 8.25
C LEU A 340 -14.47 -8.75 8.80
N ALA A 341 -13.60 -7.94 8.22
CA ALA A 341 -13.48 -6.52 8.57
C ALA A 341 -14.82 -5.79 8.35
N ASP A 342 -15.44 -6.04 7.19
CA ASP A 342 -16.78 -5.58 6.83
C ASP A 342 -17.56 -6.73 6.14
N PRO A 343 -18.56 -7.33 6.82
CA PRO A 343 -19.40 -8.37 6.25
C PRO A 343 -20.21 -7.96 5.02
N PHE A 344 -20.63 -6.70 4.92
CA PHE A 344 -21.46 -6.22 3.82
C PHE A 344 -20.64 -5.90 2.57
N ASP A 345 -19.40 -5.46 2.74
CA ASP A 345 -18.43 -5.38 1.64
C ASP A 345 -18.17 -6.78 1.03
N CYS A 346 -18.07 -7.82 1.87
CA CYS A 346 -17.99 -9.22 1.41
C CYS A 346 -19.27 -9.65 0.65
N LEU A 347 -20.46 -9.30 1.18
CA LEU A 347 -21.73 -9.59 0.50
C LEU A 347 -21.79 -8.92 -0.88
N ASN A 348 -21.43 -7.64 -0.96
CA ASN A 348 -21.40 -6.88 -2.21
C ASN A 348 -20.42 -7.50 -3.21
N PHE A 349 -19.26 -7.95 -2.74
CA PHE A 349 -18.30 -8.65 -3.58
C PHE A 349 -18.84 -9.97 -4.12
N LEU A 350 -19.48 -10.80 -3.29
CA LEU A 350 -20.11 -12.05 -3.71
C LEU A 350 -21.25 -11.83 -4.71
N ARG A 351 -22.00 -10.73 -4.57
CA ARG A 351 -23.04 -10.33 -5.53
C ARG A 351 -22.46 -9.97 -6.89
N LEU A 352 -21.37 -9.21 -6.92
CA LEU A 352 -20.69 -8.86 -8.18
C LEU A 352 -20.16 -10.10 -8.91
N MET A 353 -19.87 -11.18 -8.17
CA MET A 353 -19.42 -12.46 -8.70
C MET A 353 -20.56 -13.46 -8.96
N ASP A 354 -21.81 -13.08 -8.72
CA ASP A 354 -22.98 -13.96 -8.79
C ASP A 354 -22.78 -15.30 -8.03
N SER A 355 -22.13 -15.22 -6.86
CA SER A 355 -21.68 -16.39 -6.09
C SER A 355 -22.16 -16.34 -4.63
N VAL A 356 -23.26 -15.63 -4.37
CA VAL A 356 -23.85 -15.53 -3.04
C VAL A 356 -24.41 -16.90 -2.63
N SER A 357 -23.96 -17.42 -1.49
CA SER A 357 -24.45 -18.68 -0.93
C SER A 357 -25.58 -18.44 0.08
N LYS A 358 -26.48 -19.42 0.19
CA LYS A 358 -27.55 -19.43 1.19
C LYS A 358 -26.98 -19.44 2.61
N GLU A 359 -25.92 -20.20 2.81
CA GLU A 359 -25.25 -20.41 4.09
C GLU A 359 -24.62 -19.12 4.58
N PHE A 360 -23.94 -18.38 3.69
CA PHE A 360 -23.40 -17.05 4.01
C PHE A 360 -24.50 -16.07 4.39
N LEU A 361 -25.60 -16.01 3.64
CA LEU A 361 -26.73 -15.13 3.96
C LEU A 361 -27.34 -15.46 5.32
N LEU A 362 -27.52 -16.75 5.65
CA LEU A 362 -28.03 -17.18 6.95
C LEU A 362 -27.07 -16.82 8.09
N ALA A 363 -25.77 -17.02 7.89
CA ALA A 363 -24.77 -16.65 8.89
C ALA A 363 -24.72 -15.13 9.09
N LEU A 364 -24.90 -14.35 8.01
CA LEU A 364 -24.96 -12.90 8.06
C LEU A 364 -26.22 -12.40 8.79
N THR A 365 -27.38 -13.03 8.63
CA THR A 365 -28.59 -12.64 9.38
C THR A 365 -28.45 -12.93 10.87
N LYS A 366 -27.87 -14.07 11.25
CA LYS A 366 -27.50 -14.37 12.65
C LYS A 366 -26.51 -13.35 13.21
N TRP A 367 -25.47 -13.01 12.43
CA TRP A 367 -24.51 -11.98 12.83
C TRP A 367 -25.17 -10.61 13.01
N CYS A 368 -26.14 -10.26 12.16
CA CYS A 368 -26.90 -9.02 12.32
C CYS A 368 -27.73 -8.98 13.60
N GLU A 369 -28.34 -10.11 14.00
CA GLU A 369 -29.03 -10.23 15.29
C GLU A 369 -28.06 -9.90 16.43
N ASP A 370 -26.94 -10.61 16.52
CA ASP A 370 -25.92 -10.41 17.55
C ASP A 370 -25.32 -9.00 17.54
N ALA A 371 -24.98 -8.48 16.36
CA ALA A 371 -24.33 -7.20 16.19
C ALA A 371 -25.27 -6.00 16.45
N ALA A 372 -26.59 -6.16 16.23
CA ALA A 372 -27.58 -5.16 16.59
C ALA A 372 -27.62 -4.90 18.10
N HIS A 373 -27.34 -5.94 18.92
CA HIS A 373 -27.28 -5.85 20.39
C HIS A 373 -26.00 -5.18 20.92
N ARG A 374 -24.97 -5.00 20.10
CA ARG A 374 -23.71 -4.34 20.52
C ARG A 374 -23.92 -2.83 20.70
N PRO A 375 -23.24 -2.18 21.65
CA PRO A 375 -23.34 -0.73 21.83
C PRO A 375 -22.66 0.03 20.68
N PRO A 376 -23.09 1.25 20.33
CA PRO A 376 -22.54 2.08 19.27
C PRO A 376 -21.18 2.65 19.69
N THR A 377 -20.15 1.82 19.62
CA THR A 377 -18.77 2.20 19.93
C THR A 377 -17.90 1.95 18.71
N ARG A 378 -16.88 2.79 18.50
CA ARG A 378 -15.99 2.71 17.33
C ARG A 378 -15.29 1.35 17.20
N SER A 379 -15.13 0.62 18.30
CA SER A 379 -14.46 -0.69 18.33
C SER A 379 -15.38 -1.88 18.05
N GLN A 380 -16.70 -1.69 17.97
CA GLN A 380 -17.67 -2.77 17.77
C GLN A 380 -18.23 -2.73 16.35
N LYS A 381 -18.14 -3.86 15.64
CA LYS A 381 -18.73 -4.02 14.29
C LYS A 381 -20.25 -4.13 14.40
N ARG A 382 -20.98 -3.38 13.57
CA ARG A 382 -22.45 -3.32 13.57
C ARG A 382 -22.98 -3.07 12.16
N PRO A 383 -24.17 -3.59 11.83
CA PRO A 383 -24.83 -3.29 10.56
C PRO A 383 -25.34 -1.84 10.56
N GLU A 384 -25.28 -1.18 9.41
CA GLU A 384 -25.95 0.12 9.21
C GLU A 384 -27.42 -0.06 8.78
N SER A 385 -28.19 1.03 8.81
CA SER A 385 -29.59 0.98 8.39
C SER A 385 -29.75 0.58 6.93
N HIS A 386 -28.86 1.06 6.06
CA HIS A 386 -28.90 0.76 4.63
C HIS A 386 -28.51 -0.70 4.35
N ASP A 387 -27.57 -1.25 5.13
CA ASP A 387 -27.16 -2.66 5.08
C ASP A 387 -28.31 -3.61 5.43
N LEU A 388 -29.06 -3.31 6.50
CA LEU A 388 -30.22 -4.11 6.90
C LEU A 388 -31.33 -4.09 5.86
N VAL A 389 -31.61 -2.93 5.26
CA VAL A 389 -32.58 -2.82 4.15
C VAL A 389 -32.10 -3.62 2.95
N HIS A 390 -30.80 -3.53 2.62
CA HIS A 390 -30.20 -4.26 1.52
C HIS A 390 -30.31 -5.78 1.71
N LEU A 391 -29.97 -6.28 2.90
CA LEU A 391 -30.09 -7.69 3.25
C LEU A 391 -31.54 -8.15 3.27
N TYR A 392 -32.46 -7.33 3.78
CA TYR A 392 -33.90 -7.61 3.76
C TYR A 392 -34.44 -7.76 2.34
N ASN A 393 -34.05 -6.86 1.43
CA ASN A 393 -34.43 -6.97 0.03
C ASN A 393 -33.89 -8.27 -0.59
N LEU A 394 -32.65 -8.66 -0.31
CA LEU A 394 -32.08 -9.93 -0.81
C LEU A 394 -32.77 -11.18 -0.24
N VAL A 395 -33.07 -11.19 1.06
CA VAL A 395 -33.62 -12.36 1.76
C VAL A 395 -35.13 -12.50 1.56
N ARG A 396 -35.86 -11.40 1.27
CA ARG A 396 -37.33 -11.42 1.22
C ARG A 396 -37.94 -10.98 -0.11
N LEU A 397 -37.26 -10.18 -0.92
CA LEU A 397 -37.83 -9.57 -2.13
C LEU A 397 -37.04 -9.96 -3.39
N VAL A 398 -37.56 -10.92 -4.15
CA VAL A 398 -37.26 -11.02 -5.59
C VAL A 398 -38.30 -10.20 -6.33
N TYR A 399 -37.91 -9.04 -6.87
CA TYR A 399 -38.72 -8.34 -7.86
C TYR A 399 -38.75 -9.19 -9.15
N ALA A 400 -39.82 -9.96 -9.34
CA ALA A 400 -40.19 -10.46 -10.65
C ALA A 400 -41.08 -9.41 -11.33
N ASP A 401 -40.90 -9.24 -12.63
CA ASP A 401 -41.54 -8.27 -13.55
C ASP A 401 -43.08 -8.44 -13.71
N GLY A 402 -43.80 -8.78 -12.63
CA GLY A 402 -45.19 -9.23 -12.67
C GLY A 402 -45.91 -9.31 -11.32
N GLY A 403 -45.53 -8.50 -10.32
CA GLY A 403 -46.38 -8.20 -9.15
C GLY A 403 -46.61 -9.33 -8.14
N VAL A 404 -45.98 -10.50 -8.30
CA VAL A 404 -46.08 -11.61 -7.34
C VAL A 404 -44.78 -11.69 -6.54
N ASN A 405 -44.87 -11.42 -5.24
CA ASN A 405 -43.79 -11.67 -4.27
C ASN A 405 -43.49 -13.19 -4.25
N ARG A 406 -42.50 -13.62 -5.03
CA ARG A 406 -41.92 -14.96 -4.87
C ARG A 406 -40.95 -14.92 -3.68
N TYR A 407 -40.93 -16.02 -2.93
CA TYR A 407 -39.91 -16.32 -1.93
C TYR A 407 -38.51 -16.05 -2.50
N SER A 408 -37.57 -15.60 -1.66
CA SER A 408 -36.21 -15.34 -2.12
C SER A 408 -35.61 -16.56 -2.80
N GLU A 409 -34.80 -16.30 -3.83
CA GLU A 409 -34.06 -17.32 -4.58
C GLU A 409 -33.25 -18.24 -3.66
N TYR A 410 -32.87 -17.74 -2.48
CA TYR A 410 -32.04 -18.43 -1.50
C TYR A 410 -32.83 -19.16 -0.38
N ASN A 411 -34.14 -18.91 -0.23
CA ASN A 411 -34.99 -19.54 0.81
C ASN A 411 -34.35 -19.53 2.23
N VAL A 412 -33.88 -18.36 2.66
CA VAL A 412 -33.22 -18.13 3.96
C VAL A 412 -34.25 -17.75 5.02
N ASP A 413 -34.11 -18.28 6.24
CA ASP A 413 -34.96 -17.94 7.37
C ASP A 413 -34.80 -16.45 7.76
N SER A 414 -35.89 -15.68 7.69
CA SER A 414 -35.91 -14.25 7.99
C SER A 414 -36.04 -13.92 9.48
N THR A 415 -36.28 -14.92 10.34
CA THR A 415 -36.58 -14.69 11.77
C THR A 415 -35.47 -13.91 12.48
N TYR A 416 -34.20 -14.25 12.22
CA TYR A 416 -33.03 -13.55 12.79
C TYR A 416 -32.94 -12.11 12.30
N LEU A 417 -33.24 -11.89 11.01
CA LEU A 417 -33.21 -10.55 10.41
C LEU A 417 -34.32 -9.66 10.96
N ASP A 418 -35.54 -10.18 11.12
CA ASP A 418 -36.66 -9.44 11.68
C ASP A 418 -36.36 -9.00 13.12
N LYS A 419 -35.74 -9.86 13.93
CA LYS A 419 -35.27 -9.52 15.28
C LYS A 419 -34.17 -8.45 15.25
N ALA A 420 -33.20 -8.59 14.34
CA ALA A 420 -32.13 -7.60 14.17
C ALA A 420 -32.70 -6.21 13.82
N ILE A 421 -33.64 -6.15 12.87
CA ILE A 421 -34.32 -4.91 12.45
C ILE A 421 -35.13 -4.33 13.61
N LEU A 422 -35.96 -5.13 14.28
CA LEU A 422 -36.74 -4.69 15.43
C LEU A 422 -35.82 -4.11 16.50
N LYS A 423 -34.69 -4.77 16.80
CA LYS A 423 -33.75 -4.30 17.80
C LYS A 423 -33.03 -3.01 17.36
N PHE A 424 -32.63 -2.93 16.09
CA PHE A 424 -31.98 -1.76 15.53
C PHE A 424 -32.90 -0.53 15.60
N VAL A 425 -34.18 -0.68 15.20
CA VAL A 425 -35.18 0.39 15.23
C VAL A 425 -35.51 0.80 16.67
N THR A 426 -35.82 -0.16 17.54
CA THR A 426 -36.17 0.14 18.94
C THR A 426 -35.04 0.82 19.69
N SER A 427 -33.79 0.46 19.40
CA SER A 427 -32.61 1.06 20.04
C SER A 427 -32.13 2.36 19.38
N LYS A 428 -32.82 2.87 18.35
CA LYS A 428 -32.38 4.01 17.50
C LYS A 428 -30.95 3.83 16.98
N GLY A 429 -30.66 2.68 16.37
CA GLY A 429 -29.33 2.33 15.89
C GLY A 429 -28.34 2.06 17.03
N GLY A 430 -28.82 1.60 18.19
CA GLY A 430 -28.03 1.36 19.40
C GLY A 430 -27.75 2.59 20.27
N LEU A 431 -28.16 3.80 19.90
CA LEU A 431 -27.97 5.00 20.74
C LEU A 431 -28.60 4.86 22.14
N GLN A 432 -29.64 4.03 22.27
CA GLN A 432 -30.30 3.74 23.53
C GLN A 432 -29.69 2.56 24.30
N LEU A 433 -28.75 1.82 23.70
CA LEU A 433 -28.02 0.76 24.39
C LEU A 433 -26.94 1.41 25.26
N ARG A 434 -27.12 1.32 26.58
CA ARG A 434 -26.09 1.77 27.51
C ARG A 434 -24.88 0.85 27.36
N THR A 435 -23.70 1.43 27.17
CA THR A 435 -22.46 0.69 27.39
C THR A 435 -22.48 0.21 28.85
N PRO A 436 -22.23 -1.09 29.12
CA PRO A 436 -22.01 -1.52 30.48
C PRO A 436 -20.88 -0.65 31.02
N LYS A 437 -21.13 0.06 32.14
CA LYS A 437 -20.10 0.88 32.76
C LYS A 437 -18.93 -0.06 33.01
N PRO A 438 -17.70 0.25 32.53
CA PRO A 438 -16.56 -0.58 32.85
C PRO A 438 -16.54 -0.71 34.37
N ILE A 439 -16.56 -1.95 34.86
CA ILE A 439 -16.37 -2.20 36.30
C ILE A 439 -15.07 -1.49 36.60
N ALA A 440 -15.12 -0.45 37.41
CA ALA A 440 -13.93 0.29 37.77
C ALA A 440 -12.94 -0.77 38.26
N THR A 441 -11.80 -0.88 37.58
CA THR A 441 -10.62 -1.56 38.10
C THR A 441 -10.11 -0.74 39.27
N GLN A 442 -10.95 -0.56 40.29
CA GLN A 442 -10.49 -0.28 41.62
C GLN A 442 -9.64 -1.48 41.98
N TYR A 443 -8.33 -1.23 42.04
CA TYR A 443 -7.39 -2.15 42.65
C TYR A 443 -7.99 -2.49 44.01
N LYS A 444 -8.55 -3.69 44.16
CA LYS A 444 -9.00 -4.15 45.46
C LYS A 444 -7.71 -4.52 46.20
N PRO A 445 -7.25 -3.73 47.20
CA PRO A 445 -6.17 -4.19 48.05
C PRO A 445 -6.55 -5.58 48.59
N ASN A 446 -5.59 -6.51 48.60
CA ASN A 446 -5.76 -7.92 49.00
C ASN A 446 -6.56 -8.82 48.04
N ARG A 447 -6.59 -8.56 46.74
CA ARG A 447 -6.96 -9.61 45.78
C ARG A 447 -5.92 -10.74 45.87
N LYS A 448 -6.35 -11.93 46.34
CA LYS A 448 -5.58 -13.16 46.18
C LYS A 448 -5.39 -13.36 44.68
N TYR A 449 -4.17 -13.14 44.19
CA TYR A 449 -3.80 -13.56 42.86
C TYR A 449 -3.99 -15.08 42.80
N VAL A 450 -4.83 -15.54 41.88
CA VAL A 450 -4.90 -16.96 41.54
C VAL A 450 -3.57 -17.23 40.85
N TYR A 451 -2.63 -17.81 41.59
CA TYR A 451 -1.42 -18.36 41.01
C TYR A 451 -1.87 -19.44 40.04
N LEU A 452 -1.83 -19.14 38.73
CA LEU A 452 -1.80 -20.20 37.74
C LEU A 452 -0.46 -20.92 37.90
N ASP A 453 -0.49 -22.25 37.82
CA ASP A 453 0.73 -23.02 37.76
C ASP A 453 1.56 -22.56 36.55
N ASP A 454 2.87 -22.44 36.75
CA ASP A 454 3.80 -22.08 35.70
C ASP A 454 3.62 -23.07 34.53
N PRO A 455 3.36 -22.59 33.29
CA PRO A 455 3.19 -23.48 32.14
C PRO A 455 4.43 -24.35 31.86
N ALA A 456 5.61 -23.95 32.35
CA ALA A 456 6.82 -24.77 32.27
C ALA A 456 6.90 -25.86 33.37
N ASN A 457 6.14 -25.74 34.46
CA ASN A 457 6.11 -26.71 35.57
C ASN A 457 4.71 -26.80 36.22
N PRO A 458 3.72 -27.39 35.53
CA PRO A 458 2.37 -27.54 36.06
C PRO A 458 2.35 -28.43 37.32
N GLY A 459 1.72 -27.97 38.40
CA GLY A 459 1.50 -28.76 39.62
C GLY A 459 2.51 -28.59 40.77
N LYS A 460 3.62 -27.85 40.58
CA LYS A 460 4.53 -27.52 41.70
C LYS A 460 4.11 -26.21 42.36
N ARG A 461 3.34 -26.31 43.45
CA ARG A 461 3.15 -25.17 44.36
C ARG A 461 4.52 -24.79 44.93
N ARG A 462 5.00 -23.56 44.65
CA ARG A 462 6.17 -23.02 45.36
C ARG A 462 5.85 -23.04 46.87
N PRO A 463 6.79 -23.47 47.74
CA PRO A 463 6.62 -23.29 49.17
C PRO A 463 6.43 -21.79 49.44
N PRO A 464 5.60 -21.40 50.42
CA PRO A 464 5.59 -20.01 50.87
C PRO A 464 7.02 -19.65 51.27
N LEU A 465 7.55 -18.53 50.76
CA LEU A 465 8.81 -17.97 51.23
C LEU A 465 8.64 -17.64 52.71
N GLN A 466 9.03 -18.56 53.58
CA GLN A 466 9.37 -18.25 54.97
C GLN A 466 10.79 -17.70 54.92
N LEU A 467 10.91 -16.39 54.84
CA LEU A 467 12.17 -15.72 55.12
C LEU A 467 12.42 -15.89 56.62
N ALA A 468 13.45 -16.65 56.98
CA ALA A 468 13.91 -16.72 58.36
C ALA A 468 14.47 -15.34 58.76
N GLU A 469 14.15 -14.87 59.95
CA GLU A 469 14.51 -13.52 60.45
C GLU A 469 16.03 -13.27 60.51
N GLY A 470 16.87 -14.30 60.30
CA GLY A 470 18.33 -14.17 60.21
C GLY A 470 18.92 -13.88 58.83
N ASP A 471 18.15 -14.01 57.73
CA ASP A 471 18.65 -13.81 56.36
C ASP A 471 18.49 -12.37 55.84
N VAL A 472 17.87 -11.48 56.61
CA VAL A 472 17.59 -10.10 56.19
C VAL A 472 18.84 -9.22 56.31
N GLU A 473 19.69 -9.45 57.31
CA GLU A 473 20.89 -8.63 57.54
C GLU A 473 22.02 -8.92 56.54
N SER A 474 22.14 -10.16 56.03
CA SER A 474 23.15 -10.50 55.02
C SER A 474 22.79 -9.97 53.62
N VAL A 475 21.50 -9.89 53.29
CA VAL A 475 21.04 -9.36 51.99
C VAL A 475 21.23 -7.85 51.91
N GLU A 476 21.02 -7.10 53.00
CA GLU A 476 21.28 -5.67 53.02
C GLU A 476 22.77 -5.34 52.87
N ALA A 477 23.67 -6.15 53.45
CA ALA A 477 25.11 -5.97 53.32
C ALA A 477 25.61 -6.29 51.89
N ASP A 478 25.12 -7.38 51.29
CA ASP A 478 25.47 -7.77 49.92
C ASP A 478 24.87 -6.82 48.88
N GLU A 479 23.64 -6.34 49.08
CA GLU A 479 23.03 -5.31 48.23
C GLU A 479 23.73 -3.96 48.37
N ALA A 480 24.21 -3.59 49.57
CA ALA A 480 25.01 -2.39 49.77
C ALA A 480 26.37 -2.48 49.06
N GLN A 481 27.05 -3.63 49.11
CA GLN A 481 28.29 -3.86 48.35
C GLN A 481 28.06 -3.84 46.85
N LYS A 482 26.96 -4.45 46.38
CA LYS A 482 26.60 -4.45 44.95
C LYS A 482 26.22 -3.05 44.45
N ALA A 483 25.57 -2.24 45.29
CA ALA A 483 25.28 -0.84 44.99
C ALA A 483 26.55 0.02 44.95
N LEU A 484 27.54 -0.26 45.80
CA LEU A 484 28.86 0.37 45.76
C LEU A 484 29.65 -0.01 44.50
N GLN A 485 29.64 -1.28 44.09
CA GLN A 485 30.24 -1.72 42.83
C GLN A 485 29.58 -1.06 41.62
N LEU A 486 28.25 -1.01 41.57
CA LEU A 486 27.53 -0.35 40.48
C LEU A 486 27.78 1.16 40.42
N ARG A 487 28.04 1.81 41.58
CA ARG A 487 28.47 3.21 41.61
C ARG A 487 29.88 3.38 41.07
N ALA A 488 30.82 2.55 41.49
CA ALA A 488 32.19 2.57 40.99
C ALA A 488 32.26 2.31 39.47
N GLU A 489 31.46 1.37 38.96
CA GLU A 489 31.34 1.11 37.52
C GLU A 489 30.73 2.31 36.78
N SER A 490 29.70 2.96 37.36
CA SER A 490 29.10 4.15 36.76
C SER A 490 30.06 5.35 36.75
N GLU A 491 30.89 5.50 37.78
CA GLU A 491 31.92 6.54 37.86
C GLU A 491 33.03 6.27 36.82
N HIS A 492 33.50 5.03 36.71
CA HIS A 492 34.48 4.64 35.70
C HIS A 492 33.97 4.86 34.26
N ILE A 493 32.71 4.52 33.98
CA ILE A 493 32.08 4.81 32.68
C ILE A 493 31.99 6.32 32.43
N SER A 494 31.72 7.12 33.47
CA SER A 494 31.68 8.59 33.32
C SER A 494 33.04 9.20 33.03
N GLU A 495 34.12 8.67 33.64
CA GLU A 495 35.49 9.08 33.33
C GLU A 495 35.87 8.74 31.89
N ILE A 496 35.55 7.52 31.42
CA ILE A 496 35.78 7.13 30.01
C ILE A 496 35.03 8.05 29.05
N LEU A 497 33.80 8.44 29.38
CA LEU A 497 33.00 9.34 28.55
C LEU A 497 33.57 10.77 28.55
N ASP A 498 34.06 11.27 29.68
CA ASP A 498 34.69 12.58 29.75
C ASP A 498 36.03 12.62 29.01
N ASP A 499 36.81 11.52 29.07
CA ASP A 499 38.03 11.35 28.28
C ASP A 499 37.74 11.35 26.77
N LEU A 500 36.69 10.63 26.33
CA LEU A 500 36.27 10.62 24.93
C LEU A 500 35.80 11.99 24.46
N VAL A 501 35.09 12.75 25.31
CA VAL A 501 34.66 14.13 25.01
C VAL A 501 35.87 15.08 24.94
N CYS A 502 36.88 14.88 25.79
CA CYS A 502 38.11 15.67 25.76
C CYS A 502 38.93 15.36 24.50
N LEU A 503 39.05 14.09 24.14
CA LEU A 503 39.74 13.63 22.93
C LEU A 503 39.07 14.18 21.66
N TYR A 504 37.74 14.20 21.63
CA TYR A 504 36.96 14.71 20.51
C TYR A 504 37.08 16.24 20.33
N LYS A 505 37.34 16.97 21.42
CA LYS A 505 37.60 18.43 21.38
C LYS A 505 39.01 18.80 20.92
N THR A 506 39.98 17.89 21.05
CA THR A 506 41.37 18.12 20.58
C THR A 506 41.59 17.81 19.11
N ILE A 507 40.62 17.20 18.42
CA ILE A 507 40.72 16.89 16.98
C ILE A 507 40.39 18.17 16.16
N PRO A 508 41.24 18.59 15.20
CA PRO A 508 40.96 19.72 14.32
C PRO A 508 39.64 19.55 13.57
N HIS A 509 38.85 20.63 13.46
CA HIS A 509 37.49 20.63 12.89
C HIS A 509 37.35 20.05 11.47
N THR A 510 38.45 19.86 10.74
CA THR A 510 38.48 19.27 9.39
C THR A 510 38.23 17.75 9.35
N TYR A 511 38.25 17.05 10.49
CA TYR A 511 38.06 15.59 10.56
C TYR A 511 36.90 15.11 11.45
N GLN A 512 35.99 16.00 11.86
CA GLN A 512 34.84 15.61 12.70
C GLN A 512 33.70 15.03 11.84
N GLU A 513 33.52 13.70 11.87
CA GLU A 513 32.29 13.06 11.41
C GLU A 513 31.11 13.41 12.34
N PRO A 514 29.91 13.74 11.82
CA PRO A 514 28.78 14.11 12.67
C PRO A 514 28.30 12.90 13.50
N LEU A 515 28.33 13.05 14.83
CA LEU A 515 27.75 12.11 15.78
C LEU A 515 26.30 11.73 15.41
N PRO A 516 25.89 10.46 15.58
CA PRO A 516 24.53 10.01 15.28
C PRO A 516 23.51 10.85 16.03
N ARG A 517 22.55 11.43 15.30
CA ARG A 517 21.48 12.27 15.85
C ARG A 517 20.66 11.46 16.85
N GLY A 518 20.77 11.80 18.14
CA GLY A 518 19.96 11.20 19.20
C GLY A 518 20.63 11.12 20.58
N ILE A 519 21.94 11.32 20.68
CA ILE A 519 22.66 11.21 21.95
C ILE A 519 23.02 12.60 22.49
N ASP A 520 22.11 13.16 23.30
CA ASP A 520 22.36 14.37 24.10
C ASP A 520 23.08 13.97 25.40
N PHE A 521 24.41 14.10 25.46
CA PHE A 521 25.24 13.66 26.60
C PHE A 521 25.12 14.49 27.88
N LYS A 522 24.32 15.57 27.91
CA LYS A 522 24.18 16.45 29.09
C LYS A 522 22.74 16.89 29.36
N LYS A 523 21.80 15.95 29.40
CA LYS A 523 20.52 16.20 30.10
C LYS A 523 20.60 15.64 31.51
N PRO A 524 20.44 16.44 32.57
CA PRO A 524 20.31 15.91 33.92
C PRO A 524 19.14 14.92 33.94
N LYS A 525 19.42 13.70 34.44
CA LYS A 525 18.43 12.63 34.66
C LYS A 525 17.24 13.26 35.39
N LYS A 526 16.12 13.49 34.68
CA LYS A 526 14.85 13.74 35.37
C LYS A 526 14.54 12.44 36.10
N VAL A 527 14.46 12.53 37.43
CA VAL A 527 14.04 11.41 38.27
C VAL A 527 12.72 10.89 37.70
N SER A 528 12.70 9.62 37.32
CA SER A 528 11.51 8.92 36.88
C SER A 528 10.47 8.98 38.00
N THR A 529 9.47 9.85 37.85
CA THR A 529 8.26 9.77 38.67
C THR A 529 7.36 8.69 38.08
N GLN A 530 7.82 7.44 38.09
CA GLN A 530 6.91 6.30 38.24
C GLN A 530 6.53 6.22 39.72
N SER A 531 5.74 7.19 40.19
CA SER A 531 5.03 7.07 41.45
C SER A 531 3.69 6.42 41.16
N CYS A 532 3.59 5.13 41.51
CA CYS A 532 2.32 4.54 41.88
C CYS A 532 1.65 5.42 42.96
N GLY A 533 0.45 5.92 42.68
CA GLY A 533 -0.49 6.39 43.69
C GLY A 533 -0.28 7.81 44.25
N LYS A 534 -0.85 8.81 43.56
CA LYS A 534 -1.67 9.89 44.17
C LYS A 534 -2.32 10.71 43.06
N ALA A 535 -3.65 10.59 42.97
CA ALA A 535 -4.45 11.38 42.06
C ALA A 535 -4.33 12.87 42.41
N SER A 536 -3.65 13.65 41.57
CA SER A 536 -3.80 15.09 41.58
C SER A 536 -5.21 15.42 41.09
N PHE A 537 -6.05 15.96 41.98
CA PHE A 537 -7.31 16.59 41.63
C PHE A 537 -7.02 17.75 40.66
N ARG A 538 -7.16 17.52 39.35
CA ARG A 538 -7.39 18.61 38.40
C ARG A 538 -8.85 19.01 38.50
N LEU A 539 -9.12 20.19 39.05
CA LEU A 539 -10.41 20.86 38.89
C LEU A 539 -10.70 20.96 37.39
N LYS A 540 -11.82 20.38 36.95
CA LYS A 540 -12.30 20.55 35.57
C LYS A 540 -12.59 22.03 35.35
N PRO A 541 -12.18 22.64 34.22
CA PRO A 541 -12.62 23.98 33.88
C PRO A 541 -14.15 24.00 33.78
N LYS A 542 -14.79 24.97 34.44
CA LYS A 542 -16.24 25.20 34.34
C LYS A 542 -16.58 25.52 32.89
N THR A 543 -17.18 24.57 32.18
CA THR A 543 -17.87 24.85 30.93
C THR A 543 -19.13 25.66 31.27
N PHE A 544 -19.12 26.96 30.97
CA PHE A 544 -20.34 27.76 30.97
C PHE A 544 -21.30 27.15 29.94
N ARG A 545 -22.42 26.61 30.42
CA ARG A 545 -23.57 26.29 29.57
C ARG A 545 -24.13 27.63 29.08
N HIS A 546 -24.06 27.89 27.77
CA HIS A 546 -24.93 28.88 27.15
C HIS A 546 -26.37 28.46 27.43
N LYS A 547 -27.07 29.26 28.24
CA LYS A 547 -28.52 29.16 28.37
C LYS A 547 -29.10 29.67 27.05
N ASN A 548 -29.84 28.81 26.36
CA ASN A 548 -30.77 29.23 25.32
C ASN A 548 -31.76 30.19 25.97
N VAL A 549 -31.68 31.48 25.60
CA VAL A 549 -32.71 32.46 25.94
C VAL A 549 -33.86 32.24 24.95
N PRO A 550 -35.09 31.97 25.42
CA PRO A 550 -36.25 31.93 24.54
C PRO A 550 -36.55 33.34 24.03
N ALA A 551 -36.64 33.48 22.71
CA ALA A 551 -37.12 34.69 22.06
C ALA A 551 -38.54 34.98 22.54
N THR A 552 -38.70 36.05 23.31
CA THR A 552 -39.99 36.59 23.70
C THR A 552 -40.51 37.39 22.51
N GLN A 553 -41.51 36.86 21.83
CA GLN A 553 -42.39 37.67 20.99
C GLN A 553 -43.23 38.55 21.90
N THR A 554 -43.20 39.86 21.68
CA THR A 554 -44.32 40.74 22.02
C THR A 554 -44.38 41.92 21.05
N LEU A 555 -45.48 41.91 20.29
CA LEU A 555 -46.21 42.98 19.60
C LEU A 555 -45.52 43.71 18.44
#